data_AF-A0A7I4XS50-F1
#
_entry.id   AF-A0A7I4XS50-F1
#
_cell.length_a   1.000
_cell.length_b   1.000
_cell.length_c   1.000
_cell.angle_alpha   90.00
_cell.angle_beta   90.00
_cell.angle_gamma   90.00
#
_symmetry.space_group_name_H-M   'P 1'
#
loop_
_entity.id
_entity.type
_entity.pdbx_description
1 polymer ?
#
loop_
_entity_poly.entity_id
_entity_poly.type
_entity_poly.pdbx_seq_one_letter_code
_entity_poly.pdbx_strand_id
1 'polypeptide(L)'
;MNDIEEENESTSSADGRALDDFAVDTTEESDGFYSPRLENSCMRKRSSFENNDIGKEELRDDLTSSYFSFPPFIICEKSEEGDNADFFDTSPAQIKDFLFAQVLGIRIFIFFLQLLFNSWDFSTDAFKGVPVDSGELTRLDHFIQRVFAGFKRWDAVHMLHIAQHEYVFESSLAFFPFYPMTIRILSMAWAAPFVHFGFIHVSSALLISAVAINLGCFLIAAALLYRIVLRVSRSVKQAVIAVLLFSANPASIFFSAAYSESLYCMLTFAGICVLLESRPSFFIRYLGSLLCFGLSYATRSNGLINIGYVGFFCLIDFALNVDPDHPRRRYVIFRRPVSVIISRAMAFIMRMILAVLSIALPIFVHGRRQQIAFCSQASASSVPSTLQRFATEHQLVTVGRTDVIDWCNVTSSIFPPFYASIQSKYWHVSLFGYWQLRKIPCFLMAAPAFYLVVFGARQTWQRVKAKKSILHLLAEGGDHVPYTLHAMFMALGALFVYNAEVLTRMLFSSSPFPYLVLTRWISDITPQVRLSDLFVPQPLPFLTYFCRRGLPEFLLYLYLMVYLVFGTTMHAMWLPFT
;
A
#
# COMPACT_ATOMS: atom_id res chain seq x y z
N MET A 1 -35.16 -74.46 -0.03
CA MET A 1 -35.09 -74.01 1.37
C MET A 1 -35.01 -72.50 1.32
N ASN A 2 -36.12 -71.78 1.13
CA ASN A 2 -37.38 -71.72 1.92
C ASN A 2 -37.22 -70.80 3.14
N ASP A 3 -38.12 -69.86 3.48
CA ASP A 3 -39.30 -69.24 2.82
C ASP A 3 -39.43 -67.81 3.45
N ILE A 4 -39.89 -66.73 2.79
CA ILE A 4 -41.24 -66.35 2.31
C ILE A 4 -42.28 -66.15 3.43
N GLU A 5 -42.75 -64.90 3.55
CA GLU A 5 -44.09 -64.36 3.89
C GLU A 5 -43.92 -62.80 3.85
N GLU A 6 -44.66 -61.94 3.12
CA GLU A 6 -46.11 -61.81 2.79
C GLU A 6 -46.94 -61.42 4.04
N GLU A 7 -48.00 -60.59 4.04
CA GLU A 7 -48.93 -59.99 3.05
C GLU A 7 -49.10 -58.44 3.30
N ASN A 8 -49.75 -57.57 2.51
CA ASN A 8 -50.09 -57.48 1.07
C ASN A 8 -50.73 -56.07 0.75
N GLU A 9 -50.88 -55.72 -0.55
CA GLU A 9 -51.88 -54.84 -1.22
C GLU A 9 -52.19 -53.38 -0.74
N SER A 10 -52.66 -52.45 -1.60
CA SER A 10 -53.50 -52.63 -2.81
C SER A 10 -53.20 -51.73 -4.04
N THR A 11 -53.33 -52.32 -5.24
CA THR A 11 -53.78 -51.79 -6.55
C THR A 11 -53.97 -50.27 -6.76
N SER A 12 -53.58 -49.63 -7.88
CA SER A 12 -53.11 -50.08 -9.23
C SER A 12 -52.41 -48.87 -9.96
N SER A 13 -52.13 -48.74 -11.26
CA SER A 13 -52.55 -49.42 -12.52
C SER A 13 -51.50 -49.27 -13.67
N ALA A 14 -51.92 -49.55 -14.92
CA ALA A 14 -51.16 -49.45 -16.18
C ALA A 14 -51.98 -48.69 -17.26
N ASP A 15 -51.70 -48.64 -18.58
CA ASP A 15 -50.55 -48.91 -19.50
C ASP A 15 -50.72 -47.86 -20.64
N GLY A 16 -49.73 -47.32 -21.37
CA GLY A 16 -48.28 -47.47 -21.36
C GLY A 16 -47.71 -47.43 -22.80
N ARG A 17 -46.38 -47.62 -22.94
CA ARG A 17 -45.61 -47.72 -24.22
C ARG A 17 -45.58 -46.45 -25.09
N ALA A 18 -44.81 -46.40 -26.19
CA ALA A 18 -43.35 -46.49 -26.35
C ALA A 18 -42.96 -46.31 -27.84
N LEU A 19 -41.78 -45.72 -28.08
CA LEU A 19 -40.91 -45.87 -29.28
C LEU A 19 -41.26 -45.18 -30.63
N ASP A 20 -40.16 -44.77 -31.29
CA ASP A 20 -39.83 -44.78 -32.73
C ASP A 20 -40.38 -43.73 -33.75
N ASP A 21 -39.52 -42.72 -34.00
CA ASP A 21 -38.72 -42.51 -35.24
C ASP A 21 -39.13 -41.64 -36.48
N PHE A 22 -38.07 -41.12 -37.11
CA PHE A 22 -37.82 -40.62 -38.49
C PHE A 22 -38.71 -39.59 -39.26
N ALA A 23 -38.06 -38.44 -39.53
CA ALA A 23 -37.82 -37.76 -40.84
C ALA A 23 -38.93 -37.18 -41.78
N VAL A 24 -38.75 -35.89 -42.09
CA VAL A 24 -38.59 -35.23 -43.42
C VAL A 24 -39.38 -35.73 -44.65
N ASP A 25 -40.29 -34.89 -45.17
CA ASP A 25 -40.26 -34.26 -46.52
C ASP A 25 -41.29 -33.09 -46.56
N THR A 26 -41.08 -31.89 -47.11
CA THR A 26 -40.80 -31.34 -48.47
C THR A 26 -42.00 -31.22 -49.44
N THR A 27 -42.10 -30.03 -50.06
CA THR A 27 -42.72 -29.59 -51.34
C THR A 27 -42.83 -28.04 -51.23
N GLU A 28 -42.30 -27.17 -52.10
CA GLU A 28 -42.43 -26.99 -53.57
C GLU A 28 -43.76 -26.28 -53.95
N GLU A 29 -43.81 -25.30 -54.88
CA GLU A 29 -42.93 -24.98 -56.02
C GLU A 29 -42.90 -23.45 -56.36
N SER A 30 -41.78 -23.00 -56.96
CA SER A 30 -41.56 -22.00 -58.06
C SER A 30 -42.24 -20.58 -58.06
N ASP A 31 -41.81 -19.56 -58.84
CA ASP A 31 -40.89 -19.43 -60.01
C ASP A 31 -40.06 -18.13 -59.95
N GLY A 32 -38.98 -18.02 -60.75
CA GLY A 32 -38.38 -16.73 -61.16
C GLY A 32 -36.86 -16.58 -61.05
N PHE A 33 -36.12 -16.59 -62.17
CA PHE A 33 -34.65 -16.65 -62.21
C PHE A 33 -33.97 -15.36 -62.68
N TYR A 34 -32.79 -15.08 -62.10
CA TYR A 34 -31.62 -14.27 -62.56
C TYR A 34 -31.08 -13.14 -61.64
N SER A 35 -29.76 -12.97 -61.71
CA SER A 35 -28.83 -12.13 -60.91
C SER A 35 -27.79 -11.51 -61.89
N PRO A 36 -26.77 -10.65 -61.53
CA PRO A 36 -26.11 -10.52 -60.21
C PRO A 36 -25.56 -9.12 -59.78
N ARG A 37 -25.05 -9.07 -58.52
CA ARG A 37 -23.94 -8.23 -57.96
C ARG A 37 -23.87 -6.71 -58.22
N LEU A 38 -23.88 -5.92 -57.13
CA LEU A 38 -22.78 -5.05 -56.62
C LEU A 38 -23.24 -4.44 -55.28
N GLU A 39 -22.54 -4.57 -54.14
CA GLU A 39 -21.36 -3.79 -53.73
C GLU A 39 -21.39 -2.29 -54.08
N ASN A 40 -21.40 -1.43 -53.06
CA ASN A 40 -21.07 -0.01 -53.22
C ASN A 40 -20.45 0.58 -51.94
N SER A 41 -19.27 1.16 -52.10
CA SER A 41 -18.57 1.99 -51.12
C SER A 41 -18.53 3.43 -51.63
N CYS A 42 -18.53 4.44 -50.76
CA CYS A 42 -18.11 5.78 -51.20
C CYS A 42 -17.50 6.64 -50.09
N MET A 43 -16.70 7.62 -50.51
CA MET A 43 -15.86 8.48 -49.67
C MET A 43 -16.50 9.82 -49.29
N ARG A 44 -15.87 10.45 -48.29
CA ARG A 44 -15.74 11.90 -48.05
C ARG A 44 -16.21 12.84 -49.19
N LYS A 45 -16.90 13.91 -48.80
CA LYS A 45 -16.74 15.24 -49.40
C LYS A 45 -16.25 16.25 -48.35
N ARG A 46 -15.67 17.36 -48.82
CA ARG A 46 -14.99 18.39 -48.01
C ARG A 46 -15.18 19.76 -48.68
N SER A 47 -15.88 20.67 -48.00
CA SER A 47 -16.01 22.09 -48.34
C SER A 47 -16.53 22.81 -47.09
N SER A 48 -15.83 23.74 -46.43
CA SER A 48 -15.27 25.03 -46.89
C SER A 48 -16.35 26.08 -47.17
N PHE A 49 -16.58 26.97 -46.20
CA PHE A 49 -17.23 28.27 -46.42
C PHE A 49 -16.72 29.29 -45.40
N GLU A 50 -16.53 30.52 -45.87
CA GLU A 50 -15.71 31.59 -45.30
C GLU A 50 -16.17 32.92 -45.90
N ASN A 51 -16.20 34.09 -45.25
CA ASN A 51 -16.08 34.49 -43.83
C ASN A 51 -17.13 35.63 -43.63
N ASN A 52 -17.30 36.36 -42.51
CA ASN A 52 -16.51 36.64 -41.32
C ASN A 52 -17.46 37.13 -40.19
N ASP A 53 -16.98 37.41 -38.96
CA ASP A 53 -16.88 38.80 -38.47
C ASP A 53 -16.09 38.97 -37.16
N ILE A 54 -15.75 40.21 -36.80
CA ILE A 54 -14.76 40.55 -35.75
C ILE A 54 -15.41 40.99 -34.43
N GLY A 55 -15.03 40.34 -33.34
CA GLY A 55 -15.24 40.82 -31.96
C GLY A 55 -14.00 40.56 -31.10
N LYS A 56 -13.37 41.63 -30.58
CA LYS A 56 -12.33 41.54 -29.55
C LYS A 56 -12.97 41.77 -28.18
N GLU A 57 -12.62 40.98 -27.16
CA GLU A 57 -12.29 41.52 -25.85
C GLU A 57 -11.52 40.53 -24.95
N GLU A 58 -11.10 41.03 -23.79
CA GLU A 58 -10.01 40.60 -22.91
C GLU A 58 -9.71 39.10 -22.76
N LEU A 59 -8.43 38.74 -23.03
CA LEU A 59 -7.78 37.60 -22.39
C LEU A 59 -7.28 38.05 -21.00
N ARG A 60 -7.77 37.43 -19.92
CA ARG A 60 -7.16 37.55 -18.58
C ARG A 60 -6.58 36.20 -18.16
N ASP A 61 -5.38 36.24 -17.61
CA ASP A 61 -4.78 35.09 -16.91
C ASP A 61 -5.57 34.75 -15.64
N ASP A 62 -5.69 33.46 -15.34
CA ASP A 62 -5.98 33.00 -13.99
C ASP A 62 -5.25 31.68 -13.69
N LEU A 63 -3.98 31.78 -13.24
CA LEU A 63 -3.14 30.64 -12.87
C LEU A 63 -3.63 30.01 -11.55
N THR A 64 -4.62 29.13 -11.61
CA THR A 64 -5.05 28.31 -10.47
C THR A 64 -4.50 26.88 -10.58
N SER A 65 -3.29 26.67 -10.05
CA SER A 65 -2.63 25.35 -9.99
C SER A 65 -3.35 24.41 -9.02
N SER A 66 -4.34 23.68 -9.54
CA SER A 66 -5.07 22.64 -8.82
C SER A 66 -4.39 21.27 -8.97
N TYR A 67 -3.75 20.82 -7.88
CA TYR A 67 -3.16 19.47 -7.75
C TYR A 67 -4.21 18.32 -7.76
N PHE A 68 -5.49 18.62 -7.98
CA PHE A 68 -6.61 17.66 -8.04
C PHE A 68 -7.36 17.66 -9.39
N SER A 69 -6.69 18.07 -10.47
CA SER A 69 -7.22 17.96 -11.83
C SER A 69 -7.34 16.50 -12.29
N PHE A 70 -8.57 16.01 -12.46
CA PHE A 70 -8.86 14.78 -13.21
C PHE A 70 -8.89 15.11 -14.71
N PRO A 71 -8.39 14.23 -15.60
CA PRO A 71 -8.49 14.46 -17.05
C PRO A 71 -9.97 14.40 -17.50
N PRO A 72 -10.44 15.30 -18.38
CA PRO A 72 -11.87 15.49 -18.68
C PRO A 72 -12.52 14.38 -19.54
N PHE A 73 -11.87 13.22 -19.69
CA PHE A 73 -12.38 12.08 -20.45
C PHE A 73 -12.34 10.79 -19.63
N ILE A 74 -13.26 10.67 -18.67
CA ILE A 74 -13.68 9.36 -18.16
C ILE A 74 -14.76 8.82 -19.11
N ILE A 75 -14.31 8.24 -20.22
CA ILE A 75 -15.18 7.32 -20.98
C ILE A 75 -15.17 6.01 -20.20
N CYS A 76 -16.28 5.68 -19.54
CA CYS A 76 -16.56 4.31 -19.14
C CYS A 76 -16.73 3.49 -20.43
N GLU A 77 -15.71 2.72 -20.82
CA GLU A 77 -15.90 1.63 -21.77
C GLU A 77 -16.94 0.69 -21.17
N LYS A 78 -18.15 0.68 -21.74
CA LYS A 78 -19.20 -0.28 -21.40
C LYS A 78 -18.61 -1.68 -21.44
N SER A 79 -18.82 -2.46 -20.37
CA SER A 79 -18.68 -3.91 -20.46
C SER A 79 -19.83 -4.43 -21.32
N GLU A 80 -19.53 -4.75 -22.57
CA GLU A 80 -20.36 -5.68 -23.32
C GLU A 80 -20.35 -7.03 -22.56
N GLU A 81 -21.52 -7.67 -22.50
CA GLU A 81 -21.80 -8.92 -21.78
C GLU A 81 -21.68 -8.85 -20.23
N GLY A 82 -22.80 -8.48 -19.58
CA GLY A 82 -23.40 -9.48 -18.68
C GLY A 82 -23.46 -9.27 -17.17
N ASP A 83 -23.52 -8.04 -16.62
CA ASP A 83 -23.93 -7.86 -15.21
C ASP A 83 -24.67 -6.50 -14.96
N ASN A 84 -25.91 -6.39 -15.43
CA ASN A 84 -26.72 -5.16 -15.34
C ASN A 84 -27.36 -4.97 -13.95
N ALA A 85 -26.54 -4.64 -12.95
CA ALA A 85 -26.99 -4.25 -11.61
C ALA A 85 -26.12 -3.10 -11.08
N ASP A 86 -26.23 -1.91 -11.69
CA ASP A 86 -25.38 -0.77 -11.38
C ASP A 86 -25.44 -0.34 -9.91
N PHE A 87 -24.27 -0.27 -9.28
CA PHE A 87 -24.03 0.31 -7.95
C PHE A 87 -24.05 1.86 -7.99
N PHE A 88 -24.49 2.46 -9.11
CA PHE A 88 -24.03 3.77 -9.61
C PHE A 88 -25.12 4.79 -10.00
N ASP A 89 -26.12 4.97 -9.14
CA ASP A 89 -26.96 6.20 -9.15
C ASP A 89 -26.22 7.42 -8.53
N THR A 90 -24.91 7.30 -8.24
CA THR A 90 -24.11 8.26 -7.46
C THR A 90 -22.95 8.83 -8.28
N SER A 91 -22.78 10.16 -8.26
CA SER A 91 -21.72 10.84 -9.02
C SER A 91 -20.31 10.57 -8.46
N PRO A 92 -19.25 10.58 -9.31
CA PRO A 92 -17.87 10.43 -8.85
C PRO A 92 -17.43 11.49 -7.82
N ALA A 93 -18.03 12.69 -7.86
CA ALA A 93 -17.79 13.74 -6.88
C ALA A 93 -18.27 13.31 -5.47
N GLN A 94 -19.52 12.85 -5.35
CA GLN A 94 -20.08 12.34 -4.08
C GLN A 94 -19.26 11.19 -3.50
N ILE A 95 -18.71 10.29 -4.34
CA ILE A 95 -17.80 9.23 -3.86
C ILE A 95 -16.50 9.82 -3.30
N LYS A 96 -15.88 10.76 -4.02
CA LYS A 96 -14.65 11.44 -3.60
C LYS A 96 -14.85 12.19 -2.28
N ASP A 97 -15.97 12.90 -2.12
CA ASP A 97 -16.30 13.65 -0.90
C ASP A 97 -16.63 12.72 0.28
N PHE A 98 -17.41 11.65 0.07
CA PHE A 98 -17.68 10.61 1.07
C PHE A 98 -16.40 9.92 1.55
N LEU A 99 -15.54 9.49 0.63
CA LEU A 99 -14.28 8.83 0.97
C LEU A 99 -13.34 9.78 1.71
N PHE A 100 -13.25 11.05 1.29
CA PHE A 100 -12.46 12.05 2.00
C PHE A 100 -12.97 12.25 3.44
N ALA A 101 -14.28 12.40 3.62
CA ALA A 101 -14.90 12.54 4.94
C ALA A 101 -14.67 11.31 5.85
N GLN A 102 -14.76 10.09 5.33
CA GLN A 102 -14.48 8.86 6.10
C GLN A 102 -12.98 8.72 6.45
N VAL A 103 -12.08 9.02 5.51
CA VAL A 103 -10.61 8.95 5.73
C VAL A 103 -10.17 9.99 6.76
N LEU A 104 -10.63 11.24 6.62
CA LEU A 104 -10.33 12.32 7.56
C LEU A 104 -11.00 12.07 8.93
N GLY A 105 -12.26 11.63 8.95
CA GLY A 105 -13.02 11.34 10.17
C GLY A 105 -12.35 10.30 11.06
N ILE A 106 -11.82 9.21 10.50
CA ILE A 106 -11.08 8.21 11.30
C ILE A 106 -9.72 8.76 11.78
N ARG A 107 -9.06 9.66 11.04
CA ARG A 107 -7.84 10.34 11.55
C ARG A 107 -8.13 11.32 12.67
N ILE A 108 -9.25 12.05 12.60
CA ILE A 108 -9.75 12.89 13.69
C ILE A 108 -10.12 12.04 14.92
N PHE A 109 -10.76 10.89 14.74
CA PHE A 109 -11.09 9.96 15.81
C PHE A 109 -9.83 9.41 16.53
N ILE A 110 -8.79 9.03 15.79
CA ILE A 110 -7.48 8.61 16.36
C ILE A 110 -6.83 9.76 17.13
N PHE A 111 -6.90 10.99 16.61
CA PHE A 111 -6.40 12.17 17.32
C PHE A 111 -7.14 12.41 18.65
N PHE A 112 -8.45 12.23 18.69
CA PHE A 112 -9.22 12.30 19.94
C PHE A 112 -8.91 11.16 20.91
N LEU A 113 -8.76 9.92 20.43
CA LEU A 113 -8.37 8.79 21.27
C LEU A 113 -6.99 9.01 21.91
N GLN A 114 -5.97 9.40 21.14
CA GLN A 114 -4.67 9.68 21.75
C GLN A 114 -4.73 10.88 22.69
N LEU A 115 -5.54 11.91 22.40
CA LEU A 115 -5.67 13.10 23.26
C LEU A 115 -6.30 12.75 24.62
N LEU A 116 -7.27 11.84 24.63
CA LEU A 116 -7.91 11.34 25.84
C LEU A 116 -6.98 10.47 26.69
N PHE A 117 -6.16 9.62 26.05
CA PHE A 117 -5.39 8.58 26.74
C PHE A 117 -3.89 8.89 26.95
N ASN A 118 -3.31 9.88 26.26
CA ASN A 118 -1.86 10.16 26.33
C ASN A 118 -1.34 10.63 27.71
N SER A 119 -2.25 11.05 28.59
CA SER A 119 -1.92 11.57 29.93
C SER A 119 -1.69 10.47 30.97
N TRP A 120 -2.08 9.23 30.68
CA TRP A 120 -1.58 8.07 31.43
C TRP A 120 -0.27 7.59 30.80
N ASP A 121 0.80 7.51 31.60
CA ASP A 121 2.13 7.15 31.12
C ASP A 121 2.65 5.91 31.89
N PHE A 122 2.65 4.76 31.23
CA PHE A 122 3.10 3.48 31.81
C PHE A 122 4.52 3.07 31.35
N SER A 123 5.37 4.04 30.97
CA SER A 123 6.69 3.75 30.38
C SER A 123 7.72 3.18 31.38
N THR A 124 7.96 1.87 31.28
CA THR A 124 9.05 1.13 31.95
C THR A 124 10.33 1.18 31.12
N ASP A 125 11.25 2.07 31.48
CA ASP A 125 12.65 2.18 31.02
C ASP A 125 12.95 2.31 29.51
N ALA A 126 11.91 2.30 28.66
CA ALA A 126 12.04 2.57 27.22
C ALA A 126 12.58 3.99 26.95
N PHE A 127 13.30 4.16 25.82
CA PHE A 127 13.91 5.42 25.38
C PHE A 127 12.87 6.55 25.26
N LYS A 128 12.75 7.38 26.30
CA LYS A 128 11.82 8.54 26.36
C LYS A 128 12.30 9.72 25.51
N GLY A 129 13.52 9.61 24.97
CA GLY A 129 14.20 10.62 24.17
C GLY A 129 14.94 11.64 25.04
N VAL A 130 15.77 12.45 24.40
CA VAL A 130 16.50 13.53 25.07
C VAL A 130 15.46 14.52 25.64
N PRO A 131 15.48 14.82 26.96
CA PRO A 131 14.62 15.84 27.52
C PRO A 131 15.01 17.22 26.98
N VAL A 132 14.02 18.12 26.88
CA VAL A 132 14.23 19.55 26.64
C VAL A 132 13.95 20.25 27.96
N ASP A 133 14.82 21.17 28.37
CA ASP A 133 14.69 21.81 29.68
C ASP A 133 13.43 22.69 29.71
N SER A 134 12.67 22.63 30.81
CA SER A 134 11.37 23.34 30.89
C SER A 134 11.48 24.86 30.87
N GLY A 135 12.69 25.42 30.96
CA GLY A 135 12.96 26.84 30.73
C GLY A 135 13.09 27.22 29.25
N GLU A 136 13.33 26.26 28.36
CA GLU A 136 13.42 26.47 26.90
C GLU A 136 12.06 26.36 26.19
N LEU A 137 11.04 25.86 26.89
CA LEU A 137 9.70 25.61 26.35
C LEU A 137 8.73 26.75 26.67
N THR A 138 8.06 27.29 25.65
CA THR A 138 6.99 28.26 25.84
C THR A 138 5.72 27.60 26.40
N ARG A 139 4.76 28.41 26.85
CA ARG A 139 3.39 27.92 27.18
C ARG A 139 2.72 27.25 25.97
N LEU A 140 3.02 27.70 24.75
CA LEU A 140 2.52 27.11 23.51
C LEU A 140 3.19 25.75 23.25
N ASP A 141 4.48 25.61 23.51
CA ASP A 141 5.19 24.32 23.43
C ASP A 141 4.62 23.28 24.40
N HIS A 142 4.40 23.66 25.66
CA HIS A 142 3.77 22.78 26.64
C HIS A 142 2.34 22.35 26.23
N PHE A 143 1.60 23.23 25.55
CA PHE A 143 0.29 22.90 24.98
C PHE A 143 0.43 21.93 23.80
N ILE A 144 1.27 22.23 22.79
CA ILE A 144 1.52 21.38 21.62
C ILE A 144 1.99 19.98 22.05
N GLN A 145 2.98 19.91 22.94
CA GLN A 145 3.55 18.64 23.39
C GLN A 145 2.56 17.82 24.21
N ARG A 146 1.64 18.43 24.96
CA ARG A 146 0.52 17.71 25.63
C ARG A 146 -0.53 17.23 24.62
N VAL A 147 -0.93 18.08 23.68
CA VAL A 147 -1.95 17.75 22.67
C VAL A 147 -1.52 16.60 21.77
N PHE A 148 -0.23 16.52 21.41
CA PHE A 148 0.33 15.49 20.53
C PHE A 148 1.21 14.45 21.26
N ALA A 149 1.14 14.35 22.60
CA ALA A 149 2.01 13.47 23.39
C ALA A 149 1.95 11.99 22.94
N GLY A 150 0.74 11.49 22.62
CA GLY A 150 0.53 10.12 22.15
C GLY A 150 1.16 9.84 20.79
N PHE A 151 1.41 10.86 19.98
CA PHE A 151 2.11 10.74 18.70
C PHE A 151 3.65 10.78 18.82
N LYS A 152 4.19 11.06 20.02
CA LYS A 152 5.62 11.10 20.37
C LYS A 152 6.09 9.90 21.22
N ARG A 153 5.41 8.75 21.10
CA ARG A 153 5.72 7.50 21.85
C ARG A 153 6.45 6.47 20.96
N TRP A 154 7.24 5.57 21.54
CA TRP A 154 7.91 4.45 20.86
C TRP A 154 8.86 4.89 19.70
N ASP A 155 8.94 4.18 18.57
CA ASP A 155 9.88 4.45 17.45
C ASP A 155 9.89 5.92 16.99
N ALA A 156 8.77 6.63 17.16
CA ALA A 156 8.64 8.07 16.84
C ALA A 156 9.69 8.94 17.53
N VAL A 157 10.14 8.54 18.72
CA VAL A 157 11.18 9.27 19.48
C VAL A 157 12.52 9.25 18.71
N HIS A 158 12.88 8.14 18.06
CA HIS A 158 14.06 8.08 17.20
C HIS A 158 13.89 8.92 15.93
N MET A 159 12.72 8.88 15.29
CA MET A 159 12.44 9.68 14.09
C MET A 159 12.60 11.18 14.35
N LEU A 160 12.05 11.66 15.47
CA LEU A 160 12.13 13.07 15.88
C LEU A 160 13.54 13.44 16.38
N HIS A 161 14.24 12.54 17.09
CA HIS A 161 15.63 12.75 17.48
C HIS A 161 16.55 12.92 16.25
N ILE A 162 16.42 12.07 15.22
CA ILE A 162 17.20 12.18 13.98
C ILE A 162 16.85 13.49 13.24
N ALA A 163 15.58 13.90 13.25
CA ALA A 163 15.17 15.17 12.63
C ALA A 163 15.73 16.41 13.36
N GLN A 164 15.96 16.32 14.68
CA GLN A 164 16.50 17.42 15.50
C GLN A 164 18.03 17.44 15.58
N HIS A 165 18.69 16.28 15.71
CA HIS A 165 20.11 16.15 16.05
C HIS A 165 20.95 15.36 15.03
N GLU A 166 20.34 14.87 13.94
CA GLU A 166 20.96 13.91 13.01
C GLU A 166 21.32 12.57 13.72
N TYR A 167 22.26 11.82 13.15
CA TYR A 167 22.61 10.48 13.61
C TYR A 167 23.72 10.53 14.66
N VAL A 168 23.35 10.78 15.92
CA VAL A 168 24.28 10.82 17.06
C VAL A 168 24.43 9.46 17.73
N PHE A 169 23.32 8.72 17.92
CA PHE A 169 23.31 7.41 18.57
C PHE A 169 23.32 6.27 17.56
N GLU A 170 24.03 5.18 17.89
CA GLU A 170 24.13 3.98 17.04
C GLU A 170 22.75 3.34 16.81
N SER A 171 21.93 3.18 17.85
CA SER A 171 20.58 2.59 17.74
C SER A 171 19.68 3.35 16.75
N SER A 172 19.89 4.67 16.59
CA SER A 172 19.14 5.49 15.63
C SER A 172 19.46 5.14 14.16
N LEU A 173 20.60 4.50 13.85
CA LEU A 173 20.95 4.05 12.49
C LEU A 173 20.02 2.94 11.95
N ALA A 174 19.23 2.29 12.80
CA ALA A 174 18.18 1.38 12.36
C ALA A 174 17.05 2.09 11.59
N PHE A 175 16.87 3.40 11.82
CA PHE A 175 15.80 4.20 11.24
C PHE A 175 16.29 5.01 10.04
N PHE A 176 15.57 4.87 8.93
CA PHE A 176 16.02 5.29 7.61
C PHE A 176 15.78 6.79 7.34
N PRO A 177 16.66 7.46 6.56
CA PRO A 177 16.83 8.91 6.63
C PRO A 177 15.71 9.76 6.01
N PHE A 178 14.96 9.24 5.04
CA PHE A 178 14.08 10.11 4.23
C PHE A 178 12.94 10.72 5.05
N TYR A 179 12.36 9.98 6.00
CA TYR A 179 11.27 10.51 6.83
C TYR A 179 11.75 11.58 7.84
N PRO A 180 12.78 11.34 8.70
CA PRO A 180 13.36 12.38 9.55
C PRO A 180 13.82 13.63 8.79
N MET A 181 14.43 13.46 7.62
CA MET A 181 14.87 14.61 6.80
C MET A 181 13.68 15.36 6.19
N THR A 182 12.59 14.68 5.81
CA THR A 182 11.36 15.34 5.37
C THR A 182 10.73 16.16 6.51
N ILE A 183 10.70 15.62 7.75
CA ILE A 183 10.26 16.35 8.94
C ILE A 183 11.10 17.62 9.14
N ARG A 184 12.43 17.50 9.12
CA ARG A 184 13.36 18.62 9.30
C ARG A 184 13.19 19.69 8.22
N ILE A 185 13.14 19.29 6.95
CA ILE A 185 12.98 20.22 5.82
C ILE A 185 11.64 20.96 5.90
N LEU A 186 10.53 20.26 6.16
CA LEU A 186 9.22 20.90 6.31
C LEU A 186 9.21 21.85 7.51
N SER A 187 9.73 21.41 8.67
CA SER A 187 9.82 22.24 9.86
C SER A 187 10.68 23.49 9.62
N MET A 188 11.78 23.39 8.88
CA MET A 188 12.57 24.56 8.49
C MET A 188 11.80 25.49 7.54
N ALA A 189 11.00 24.95 6.61
CA ALA A 189 10.26 25.74 5.64
C ALA A 189 9.14 26.62 6.23
N TRP A 190 8.43 26.15 7.27
CA TRP A 190 7.34 26.94 7.90
C TRP A 190 7.69 27.50 9.28
N ALA A 191 8.48 26.79 10.09
CA ALA A 191 8.68 27.14 11.50
C ALA A 191 9.88 28.07 11.75
N ALA A 192 10.82 28.19 10.81
CA ALA A 192 12.04 29.00 10.99
C ALA A 192 11.81 30.41 11.57
N PRO A 193 10.86 31.25 11.09
CA PRO A 193 10.61 32.55 11.72
C PRO A 193 10.05 32.43 13.15
N PHE A 194 9.12 31.50 13.40
CA PHE A 194 8.51 31.31 14.71
C PHE A 194 9.50 30.78 15.75
N VAL A 195 10.45 29.93 15.34
CA VAL A 195 11.57 29.48 16.16
C VAL A 195 12.56 30.62 16.41
N HIS A 196 12.91 31.40 15.38
CA HIS A 196 13.85 32.52 15.51
C HIS A 196 13.35 33.63 16.46
N PHE A 197 12.04 33.92 16.45
CA PHE A 197 11.42 34.86 17.38
C PHE A 197 11.00 34.23 18.73
N GLY A 198 11.34 32.95 18.98
CA GLY A 198 11.09 32.28 20.27
C GLY A 198 9.61 32.00 20.59
N PHE A 199 8.73 31.96 19.57
CA PHE A 199 7.31 31.63 19.76
C PHE A 199 7.04 30.14 19.95
N ILE A 200 7.88 29.27 19.37
CA ILE A 200 7.84 27.82 19.50
C ILE A 200 9.25 27.23 19.51
N HIS A 201 9.46 26.17 20.28
CA HIS A 201 10.70 25.41 20.30
C HIS A 201 10.77 24.42 19.11
N VAL A 202 12.00 24.10 18.68
CA VAL A 202 12.29 23.22 17.54
C VAL A 202 11.61 21.86 17.68
N SER A 203 11.62 21.26 18.88
CA SER A 203 11.01 19.95 19.13
C SER A 203 9.50 19.92 18.86
N SER A 204 8.79 21.02 19.14
CA SER A 204 7.36 21.17 18.91
C SER A 204 7.04 21.39 17.43
N ALA A 205 7.88 22.18 16.74
CA ALA A 205 7.78 22.41 15.30
C ALA A 205 8.02 21.10 14.49
N LEU A 206 9.00 20.29 14.90
CA LEU A 206 9.25 18.96 14.32
C LEU A 206 8.07 18.01 14.55
N LEU A 207 7.48 18.00 15.74
CA LEU A 207 6.31 17.16 16.06
C LEU A 207 5.09 17.55 15.21
N ILE A 208 4.76 18.84 15.10
CA ILE A 208 3.69 19.33 14.21
C ILE A 208 3.98 18.93 12.76
N SER A 209 5.22 19.09 12.29
CA SER A 209 5.62 18.75 10.92
C SER A 209 5.46 17.25 10.64
N ALA A 210 5.82 16.38 11.58
CA ALA A 210 5.67 14.93 11.45
C ALA A 210 4.21 14.48 11.34
N VAL A 211 3.32 15.07 12.16
CA VAL A 211 1.87 14.80 12.11
C VAL A 211 1.25 15.34 10.81
N ALA A 212 1.66 16.53 10.36
CA ALA A 212 1.20 17.12 9.10
C ALA A 212 1.62 16.30 7.87
N ILE A 213 2.89 15.84 7.83
CA ILE A 213 3.40 14.93 6.80
C ILE A 213 2.57 13.65 6.76
N ASN A 214 2.28 13.05 7.92
CA ASN A 214 1.58 11.78 7.97
C ASN A 214 0.11 11.88 7.62
N LEU A 215 -0.58 12.96 7.99
CA LEU A 215 -1.94 13.23 7.52
C LEU A 215 -1.97 13.41 5.99
N GLY A 216 -1.08 14.26 5.44
CA GLY A 216 -1.01 14.51 4.00
C GLY A 216 -0.66 13.25 3.19
N CYS A 217 0.40 12.54 3.58
CA CYS A 217 0.81 11.29 2.94
C CYS A 217 -0.27 10.20 3.05
N PHE A 218 -1.00 10.12 4.16
CA PHE A 218 -2.09 9.16 4.33
C PHE A 218 -3.28 9.46 3.41
N LEU A 219 -3.69 10.73 3.29
CA LEU A 219 -4.75 11.15 2.36
C LEU A 219 -4.37 10.84 0.90
N ILE A 220 -3.12 11.10 0.50
CA ILE A 220 -2.61 10.76 -0.83
C ILE A 220 -2.54 9.24 -1.02
N ALA A 221 -2.07 8.48 -0.04
CA ALA A 221 -2.02 7.02 -0.08
C ALA A 221 -3.43 6.40 -0.22
N ALA A 222 -4.46 6.96 0.42
CA ALA A 222 -5.84 6.53 0.25
C ALA A 222 -6.33 6.73 -1.20
N ALA A 223 -6.05 7.90 -1.80
CA ALA A 223 -6.40 8.20 -3.18
C ALA A 223 -5.63 7.33 -4.19
N LEU A 224 -4.36 6.99 -3.90
CA LEU A 224 -3.57 6.06 -4.71
C LEU A 224 -4.10 4.63 -4.59
N LEU A 225 -4.45 4.16 -3.38
CA LEU A 225 -5.02 2.82 -3.18
C LEU A 225 -6.35 2.65 -3.93
N TYR A 226 -7.22 3.67 -3.92
CA TYR A 226 -8.43 3.68 -4.73
C TYR A 226 -8.12 3.46 -6.23
N ARG A 227 -7.14 4.19 -6.78
CA ARG A 227 -6.70 4.02 -8.18
C ARG A 227 -6.14 2.62 -8.45
N ILE A 228 -5.30 2.07 -7.56
CA ILE A 228 -4.75 0.71 -7.66
C ILE A 228 -5.89 -0.32 -7.70
N VAL A 229 -6.76 -0.31 -6.68
CA VAL A 229 -7.82 -1.33 -6.55
C VAL A 229 -8.82 -1.22 -7.69
N LEU A 230 -9.18 -0.01 -8.13
CA LEU A 230 -10.03 0.20 -9.30
C LEU A 230 -9.42 -0.38 -10.58
N ARG A 231 -8.10 -0.24 -10.81
CA ARG A 231 -7.43 -0.80 -12.01
C ARG A 231 -7.19 -2.31 -11.93
N VAL A 232 -6.92 -2.86 -10.74
CA VAL A 232 -6.68 -4.31 -10.56
C VAL A 232 -7.99 -5.11 -10.55
N SER A 233 -9.02 -4.64 -9.82
CA SER A 233 -10.30 -5.35 -9.70
C SER A 233 -11.31 -5.04 -10.82
N ARG A 234 -11.16 -3.87 -11.49
CA ARG A 234 -12.17 -3.27 -12.38
C ARG A 234 -13.52 -2.96 -11.69
N SER A 235 -13.60 -3.05 -10.35
CA SER A 235 -14.80 -2.77 -9.56
C SER A 235 -14.62 -1.54 -8.69
N VAL A 236 -15.47 -0.52 -8.89
CA VAL A 236 -15.45 0.69 -8.05
C VAL A 236 -15.94 0.39 -6.63
N LYS A 237 -16.88 -0.57 -6.47
CA LYS A 237 -17.31 -1.07 -5.16
C LYS A 237 -16.11 -1.59 -4.36
N GLN A 238 -15.27 -2.45 -4.94
CA GLN A 238 -14.05 -2.92 -4.28
C GLN A 238 -13.05 -1.78 -3.98
N ALA A 239 -12.97 -0.76 -4.83
CA ALA A 239 -12.12 0.41 -4.59
C ALA A 239 -12.62 1.31 -3.43
N VAL A 240 -13.92 1.53 -3.30
CA VAL A 240 -14.54 2.22 -2.15
C VAL A 240 -14.25 1.46 -0.85
N ILE A 241 -14.50 0.15 -0.85
CA ILE A 241 -14.25 -0.70 0.33
C ILE A 241 -12.76 -0.69 0.70
N ALA A 242 -11.84 -0.60 -0.27
CA ALA A 242 -10.40 -0.54 -0.01
C ALA A 242 -10.03 0.66 0.85
N VAL A 243 -10.61 1.83 0.55
CA VAL A 243 -10.34 3.07 1.26
C VAL A 243 -10.97 3.07 2.66
N LEU A 244 -12.15 2.45 2.83
CA LEU A 244 -12.77 2.27 4.15
C LEU A 244 -11.99 1.28 5.04
N LEU A 245 -11.42 0.22 4.46
CA LEU A 245 -10.51 -0.67 5.19
C LEU A 245 -9.15 -0.01 5.47
N PHE A 246 -8.68 0.87 4.58
CA PHE A 246 -7.43 1.61 4.74
C PHE A 246 -7.51 2.66 5.85
N SER A 247 -8.60 3.44 5.91
CA SER A 247 -8.81 4.46 6.96
C SER A 247 -8.79 3.87 8.37
N ALA A 248 -9.33 2.66 8.53
CA ALA A 248 -9.47 1.93 9.79
C ALA A 248 -8.65 0.62 9.85
N ASN A 249 -7.48 0.60 9.21
CA ASN A 249 -6.62 -0.59 9.19
C ASN A 249 -5.94 -0.85 10.56
N PRO A 250 -5.47 -2.08 10.86
CA PRO A 250 -4.89 -2.42 12.16
C PRO A 250 -3.67 -1.59 12.58
N ALA A 251 -2.94 -1.00 11.63
CA ALA A 251 -1.78 -0.16 11.89
C ALA A 251 -2.10 1.35 11.93
N SER A 252 -3.38 1.75 12.01
CA SER A 252 -3.83 3.16 11.80
C SER A 252 -3.15 4.21 12.69
N ILE A 253 -2.75 3.87 13.92
CA ILE A 253 -1.98 4.77 14.78
C ILE A 253 -0.59 5.07 14.22
N PHE A 254 0.09 4.09 13.60
CA PHE A 254 1.37 4.30 12.92
C PHE A 254 1.25 5.16 11.64
N PHE A 255 0.04 5.30 11.10
CA PHE A 255 -0.27 6.25 10.02
C PHE A 255 -0.59 7.67 10.53
N SER A 256 -0.51 7.93 11.85
CA SER A 256 -0.94 9.19 12.49
C SER A 256 0.12 9.75 13.46
N ALA A 257 0.73 8.90 14.29
CA ALA A 257 1.90 9.20 15.10
C ALA A 257 3.13 9.55 14.23
N ALA A 258 4.22 10.06 14.81
CA ALA A 258 5.42 10.49 14.06
C ALA A 258 6.29 9.32 13.55
N TYR A 259 5.71 8.51 12.67
CA TYR A 259 6.17 7.23 12.14
C TYR A 259 6.32 7.27 10.61
N SER A 260 7.24 6.49 10.02
CA SER A 260 7.52 6.58 8.58
C SER A 260 6.51 5.85 7.67
N GLU A 261 5.57 5.11 8.25
CA GLU A 261 4.55 4.27 7.60
C GLU A 261 3.71 5.03 6.56
N SER A 262 3.23 6.26 6.84
CA SER A 262 2.42 7.03 5.88
C SER A 262 3.20 7.45 4.64
N LEU A 263 4.40 8.02 4.82
CA LEU A 263 5.27 8.43 3.71
C LEU A 263 5.71 7.21 2.87
N TYR A 264 6.09 6.13 3.55
CA TYR A 264 6.47 4.87 2.92
C TYR A 264 5.34 4.24 2.09
N CYS A 265 4.12 4.20 2.65
CA CYS A 265 2.94 3.67 1.98
C CYS A 265 2.56 4.52 0.75
N MET A 266 2.61 5.85 0.89
CA MET A 266 2.36 6.78 -0.21
C MET A 266 3.33 6.57 -1.37
N LEU A 267 4.64 6.52 -1.09
CA LEU A 267 5.69 6.31 -2.10
C LEU A 267 5.58 4.93 -2.77
N THR A 268 5.28 3.88 -1.99
CA THR A 268 5.08 2.53 -2.49
C THR A 268 3.85 2.43 -3.39
N PHE A 269 2.72 3.02 -2.99
CA PHE A 269 1.51 3.05 -3.82
C PHE A 269 1.68 3.96 -5.05
N ALA A 270 2.45 5.03 -4.98
CA ALA A 270 2.79 5.87 -6.13
C ALA A 270 3.59 5.09 -7.19
N GLY A 271 4.63 4.35 -6.77
CA GLY A 271 5.41 3.49 -7.68
C GLY A 271 4.57 2.39 -8.34
N ILE A 272 3.62 1.81 -7.60
CA ILE A 272 2.66 0.82 -8.13
C ILE A 272 1.67 1.49 -9.12
N CYS A 273 1.10 2.65 -8.79
CA CYS A 273 0.22 3.41 -9.68
C CYS A 273 0.89 3.71 -11.03
N VAL A 274 2.11 4.26 -10.99
CA VAL A 274 2.86 4.63 -12.20
C VAL A 274 3.15 3.40 -13.08
N LEU A 275 3.39 2.21 -12.49
CA LEU A 275 3.54 0.98 -13.28
C LEU A 275 2.22 0.47 -13.89
N LEU A 276 1.09 0.68 -13.21
CA LEU A 276 -0.26 0.30 -13.68
C LEU A 276 -0.84 1.22 -14.75
N GLU A 277 -0.36 2.46 -14.89
CA GLU A 277 -0.83 3.40 -15.92
C GLU A 277 -0.52 2.91 -17.34
N SER A 278 -1.39 3.21 -18.31
CA SER A 278 -1.23 2.77 -19.71
C SER A 278 -0.36 3.71 -20.56
N ARG A 279 -0.35 5.00 -20.21
CA ARG A 279 0.50 6.07 -20.77
C ARG A 279 1.17 6.79 -19.59
N PRO A 280 2.40 7.33 -19.72
CA PRO A 280 3.26 7.39 -20.91
C PRO A 280 3.93 6.03 -21.23
N SER A 281 4.99 6.03 -22.05
CA SER A 281 5.71 4.81 -22.44
C SER A 281 6.22 4.02 -21.23
N PHE A 282 6.38 2.70 -21.39
CA PHE A 282 6.83 1.83 -20.29
C PHE A 282 8.15 2.29 -19.67
N PHE A 283 9.09 2.83 -20.47
CA PHE A 283 10.37 3.33 -19.95
C PHE A 283 10.21 4.54 -19.01
N ILE A 284 9.30 5.47 -19.31
CA ILE A 284 9.04 6.64 -18.45
C ILE A 284 8.33 6.20 -17.16
N ARG A 285 7.34 5.30 -17.27
CA ARG A 285 6.66 4.70 -16.10
C ARG A 285 7.63 3.92 -15.20
N TYR A 286 8.50 3.12 -15.82
CA TYR A 286 9.59 2.41 -15.16
C TYR A 286 10.49 3.39 -14.39
N LEU A 287 11.00 4.46 -15.03
CA LEU A 287 11.89 5.43 -14.37
C LEU A 287 11.20 6.18 -13.21
N GLY A 288 9.94 6.57 -13.38
CA GLY A 288 9.13 7.15 -12.29
C GLY A 288 8.95 6.18 -11.12
N SER A 289 8.73 4.89 -11.40
CA SER A 289 8.63 3.86 -10.36
C SER A 289 9.96 3.64 -9.61
N LEU A 290 11.11 3.74 -10.29
CA LEU A 290 12.42 3.66 -9.63
C LEU A 290 12.63 4.80 -8.63
N LEU A 291 12.22 6.02 -8.99
CA LEU A 291 12.27 7.17 -8.06
C LEU A 291 11.38 6.92 -6.83
N CYS A 292 10.12 6.53 -7.05
CA CYS A 292 9.19 6.23 -5.96
C CYS A 292 9.70 5.10 -5.05
N PHE A 293 10.23 4.01 -5.62
CA PHE A 293 10.73 2.87 -4.85
C PHE A 293 12.10 3.11 -4.21
N GLY A 294 12.97 3.92 -4.82
CA GLY A 294 14.23 4.36 -4.21
C GLY A 294 13.99 5.27 -3.00
N LEU A 295 13.02 6.21 -3.09
CA LEU A 295 12.60 7.02 -1.95
C LEU A 295 11.85 6.17 -0.89
N SER A 296 11.05 5.20 -1.31
CA SER A 296 10.40 4.23 -0.40
C SER A 296 11.45 3.41 0.38
N TYR A 297 12.48 2.88 -0.29
CA TYR A 297 13.61 2.25 0.38
C TYR A 297 14.37 3.23 1.26
N ALA A 298 14.57 4.48 0.84
CA ALA A 298 15.16 5.53 1.68
C ALA A 298 14.30 5.90 2.91
N THR A 299 13.04 5.48 2.95
CA THR A 299 12.09 5.69 4.07
C THR A 299 12.08 4.51 5.04
N ARG A 300 12.26 3.28 4.56
CA ARG A 300 12.31 2.04 5.37
C ARG A 300 13.08 0.91 4.67
N SER A 301 13.77 0.08 5.45
CA SER A 301 14.49 -1.10 4.94
C SER A 301 13.63 -2.08 4.14
N ASN A 302 12.36 -2.30 4.54
CA ASN A 302 11.42 -3.15 3.81
C ASN A 302 11.02 -2.59 2.43
N GLY A 303 11.36 -1.33 2.11
CA GLY A 303 11.21 -0.76 0.77
C GLY A 303 12.08 -1.40 -0.31
N LEU A 304 13.14 -2.15 0.04
CA LEU A 304 13.92 -2.91 -0.93
C LEU A 304 13.07 -3.98 -1.66
N ILE A 305 12.09 -4.54 -0.95
CA ILE A 305 11.21 -5.63 -1.44
C ILE A 305 10.37 -5.15 -2.66
N ASN A 306 10.15 -3.83 -2.78
CA ASN A 306 9.48 -3.22 -3.93
C ASN A 306 10.19 -3.48 -5.28
N ILE A 307 11.47 -3.87 -5.29
CA ILE A 307 12.14 -4.33 -6.52
C ILE A 307 11.42 -5.54 -7.14
N GLY A 308 10.69 -6.35 -6.35
CA GLY A 308 9.84 -7.42 -6.85
C GLY A 308 8.68 -6.92 -7.72
N TYR A 309 8.15 -5.72 -7.46
CA TYR A 309 7.16 -5.10 -8.35
C TYR A 309 7.81 -4.71 -9.68
N VAL A 310 8.96 -4.02 -9.65
CA VAL A 310 9.70 -3.62 -10.86
C VAL A 310 10.09 -4.86 -11.70
N GLY A 311 10.60 -5.90 -11.05
CA GLY A 311 10.96 -7.16 -11.69
C GLY A 311 9.77 -7.88 -12.32
N PHE A 312 8.62 -7.90 -11.64
CA PHE A 312 7.38 -8.45 -12.21
C PHE A 312 6.93 -7.67 -13.46
N PHE A 313 6.84 -6.33 -13.40
CA PHE A 313 6.42 -5.54 -14.57
C PHE A 313 7.44 -5.60 -15.72
N CYS A 314 8.75 -5.68 -15.43
CA CYS A 314 9.76 -5.95 -16.47
C CYS A 314 9.65 -7.36 -17.06
N LEU A 315 9.30 -8.37 -16.25
CA LEU A 315 9.05 -9.74 -16.72
C LEU A 315 7.82 -9.81 -17.62
N ILE A 316 6.78 -8.99 -17.36
CA ILE A 316 5.61 -8.86 -18.23
C ILE A 316 6.00 -8.25 -19.59
N ASP A 317 6.72 -7.11 -19.64
CA ASP A 317 7.19 -6.51 -20.92
C ASP A 317 8.23 -7.39 -21.66
N PHE A 318 8.88 -8.32 -20.96
CA PHE A 318 9.71 -9.36 -21.58
C PHE A 318 8.86 -10.49 -22.18
N ALA A 319 7.99 -11.12 -21.39
CA ALA A 319 7.32 -12.38 -21.76
C ALA A 319 6.05 -12.20 -22.61
N LEU A 320 5.39 -11.05 -22.52
CA LEU A 320 4.09 -10.77 -23.10
C LEU A 320 4.13 -9.50 -23.96
N ASN A 321 3.98 -9.65 -25.27
CA ASN A 321 3.93 -8.52 -26.19
C ASN A 321 2.48 -8.02 -26.34
N VAL A 322 2.27 -6.71 -26.17
CA VAL A 322 1.01 -6.03 -26.48
C VAL A 322 0.77 -6.05 -27.99
N ASP A 323 -0.39 -6.55 -28.42
CA ASP A 323 -0.84 -6.47 -29.81
C ASP A 323 -1.08 -4.97 -30.17
N PRO A 324 -0.44 -4.41 -31.22
CA PRO A 324 -0.58 -3.00 -31.56
C PRO A 324 -1.99 -2.64 -32.02
N ASP A 325 -2.70 -3.56 -32.66
CA ASP A 325 -4.06 -3.35 -33.16
C ASP A 325 -5.10 -3.61 -32.05
N HIS A 326 -4.77 -4.52 -31.11
CA HIS A 326 -5.63 -4.87 -29.97
C HIS A 326 -4.89 -4.76 -28.64
N PRO A 327 -4.68 -3.56 -28.05
CA PRO A 327 -3.86 -3.37 -26.85
C PRO A 327 -4.35 -4.09 -25.57
N ARG A 328 -5.52 -4.74 -25.62
CA ARG A 328 -6.06 -5.66 -24.60
C ARG A 328 -5.58 -7.12 -24.76
N ARG A 329 -5.04 -7.53 -25.91
CA ARG A 329 -4.49 -8.88 -26.16
C ARG A 329 -2.96 -8.89 -25.95
N ARG A 330 -2.50 -9.88 -25.18
CA ARG A 330 -1.08 -10.15 -24.87
C ARG A 330 -0.66 -11.48 -25.49
N TYR A 331 0.31 -11.48 -26.41
CA TYR A 331 0.86 -12.72 -26.99
C TYR A 331 2.17 -13.15 -26.33
N VAL A 332 2.36 -14.46 -26.22
CA VAL A 332 3.52 -15.12 -25.61
C VAL A 332 4.78 -15.05 -26.49
N ILE A 333 5.92 -14.70 -25.90
CA ILE A 333 7.21 -14.51 -26.59
C ILE A 333 7.73 -15.72 -27.38
N PHE A 334 7.41 -16.96 -26.99
CA PHE A 334 7.98 -18.20 -27.54
C PHE A 334 7.67 -18.51 -29.02
N ARG A 335 6.98 -17.63 -29.75
CA ARG A 335 6.76 -17.71 -31.21
C ARG A 335 7.58 -16.71 -32.03
N ARG A 336 8.73 -16.24 -31.51
CA ARG A 336 9.55 -15.19 -32.15
C ARG A 336 10.96 -15.67 -32.54
N PRO A 337 11.60 -15.06 -33.56
CA PRO A 337 12.98 -15.37 -33.91
C PRO A 337 13.95 -15.06 -32.76
N VAL A 338 14.99 -15.88 -32.66
CA VAL A 338 15.95 -15.89 -31.53
C VAL A 338 16.60 -14.52 -31.28
N SER A 339 16.88 -13.74 -32.33
CA SER A 339 17.44 -12.38 -32.23
C SER A 339 16.56 -11.43 -31.41
N VAL A 340 15.23 -11.51 -31.55
CA VAL A 340 14.27 -10.69 -30.79
C VAL A 340 14.21 -11.15 -29.34
N ILE A 341 14.33 -12.46 -29.09
CA ILE A 341 14.38 -13.03 -27.74
C ILE A 341 15.65 -12.57 -27.01
N ILE A 342 16.83 -12.65 -27.65
CA ILE A 342 18.11 -12.17 -27.10
C ILE A 342 18.04 -10.67 -26.80
N SER A 343 17.55 -9.86 -27.76
CA SER A 343 17.41 -8.41 -27.56
C SER A 343 16.50 -8.05 -26.39
N ARG A 344 15.33 -8.72 -26.26
CA ARG A 344 14.42 -8.55 -25.12
C ARG A 344 15.03 -9.03 -23.80
N ALA A 345 15.80 -10.12 -23.80
CA ALA A 345 16.48 -10.63 -22.60
C ALA A 345 17.58 -9.67 -22.11
N MET A 346 18.40 -9.13 -23.03
CA MET A 346 19.39 -8.10 -22.70
C MET A 346 18.72 -6.83 -22.16
N ALA A 347 17.60 -6.39 -22.76
CA ALA A 347 16.83 -5.26 -22.25
C ALA A 347 16.24 -5.51 -20.85
N PHE A 348 15.77 -6.73 -20.57
CA PHE A 348 15.32 -7.13 -19.23
C PHE A 348 16.46 -7.10 -18.21
N ILE A 349 17.62 -7.70 -18.52
CA ILE A 349 18.79 -7.73 -17.64
C ILE A 349 19.30 -6.31 -17.35
N MET A 350 19.45 -5.46 -18.37
CA MET A 350 19.90 -4.07 -18.21
C MET A 350 18.94 -3.24 -17.36
N ARG A 351 17.61 -3.45 -17.49
CA ARG A 351 16.63 -2.83 -16.58
C ARG A 351 16.77 -3.38 -15.16
N MET A 352 16.91 -4.68 -14.95
CA MET A 352 17.07 -5.22 -13.59
C MET A 352 18.34 -4.69 -12.90
N ILE A 353 19.46 -4.56 -13.61
CA ILE A 353 20.68 -3.93 -13.09
C ILE A 353 20.43 -2.47 -12.72
N LEU A 354 19.83 -1.68 -13.62
CA LEU A 354 19.49 -0.29 -13.37
C LEU A 354 18.51 -0.14 -12.18
N ALA A 355 17.54 -1.04 -12.03
CA ALA A 355 16.60 -1.04 -10.93
C ALA A 355 17.27 -1.30 -9.57
N VAL A 356 18.18 -2.28 -9.48
CA VAL A 356 18.99 -2.52 -8.28
C VAL A 356 19.80 -1.27 -7.93
N LEU A 357 20.53 -0.71 -8.91
CA LEU A 357 21.41 0.43 -8.68
C LEU A 357 20.63 1.69 -8.26
N SER A 358 19.57 2.06 -8.99
CA SER A 358 18.78 3.26 -8.69
C SER A 358 18.01 3.17 -7.37
N ILE A 359 17.49 1.99 -7.00
CA ILE A 359 16.79 1.82 -5.72
C ILE A 359 17.78 1.82 -4.55
N ALA A 360 18.94 1.16 -4.69
CA ALA A 360 19.95 1.10 -3.62
C ALA A 360 20.73 2.41 -3.42
N LEU A 361 20.95 3.20 -4.48
CA LEU A 361 21.85 4.37 -4.47
C LEU A 361 21.64 5.35 -3.30
N PRO A 362 20.41 5.79 -2.94
CA PRO A 362 20.22 6.73 -1.82
C PRO A 362 20.70 6.16 -0.48
N ILE A 363 20.49 4.86 -0.27
CA ILE A 363 20.85 4.15 0.96
C ILE A 363 22.31 3.70 0.97
N PHE A 364 22.91 3.43 -0.19
CA PHE A 364 24.35 3.26 -0.30
C PHE A 364 25.11 4.55 0.05
N VAL A 365 24.69 5.70 -0.51
CA VAL A 365 25.30 7.02 -0.22
C VAL A 365 25.14 7.38 1.25
N HIS A 366 23.94 7.21 1.81
CA HIS A 366 23.69 7.42 3.24
C HIS A 366 24.54 6.48 4.11
N GLY A 367 24.55 5.18 3.80
CA GLY A 367 25.29 4.16 4.55
C GLY A 367 26.79 4.44 4.59
N ARG A 368 27.39 4.86 3.48
CA ARG A 368 28.80 5.28 3.42
C ARG A 368 29.08 6.57 4.20
N ARG A 369 28.18 7.57 4.15
CA ARG A 369 28.31 8.79 4.98
C ARG A 369 28.29 8.45 6.48
N GLN A 370 27.37 7.61 6.93
CA GLN A 370 27.29 7.22 8.34
C GLN A 370 28.47 6.33 8.77
N GLN A 371 28.94 5.43 7.90
CA GLN A 371 30.16 4.65 8.18
C GLN A 371 31.37 5.55 8.40
N ILE A 372 31.55 6.59 7.57
CA ILE A 372 32.66 7.55 7.74
C ILE A 372 32.53 8.34 9.06
N ALA A 373 31.31 8.76 9.44
CA ALA A 373 31.09 9.50 10.69
C ALA A 373 31.30 8.62 11.94
N PHE A 374 30.67 7.46 12.02
CA PHE A 374 30.72 6.61 13.21
C PHE A 374 32.08 5.96 13.42
N CYS A 375 32.80 5.64 12.35
CA CYS A 375 34.13 5.02 12.41
C CYS A 375 35.29 6.02 12.45
N SER A 376 35.01 7.31 12.62
CA SER A 376 36.01 8.36 12.80
C SER A 376 36.05 8.84 14.25
N GLN A 377 37.17 8.60 14.94
CA GLN A 377 37.37 9.10 16.31
C GLN A 377 37.28 10.64 16.38
N ALA A 378 37.63 11.34 15.30
CA ALA A 378 37.49 12.79 15.21
C ALA A 378 36.02 13.28 15.25
N SER A 379 35.04 12.41 15.04
CA SER A 379 33.62 12.74 15.20
C SER A 379 33.11 12.61 16.65
N ALA A 380 33.87 12.01 17.57
CA ALA A 380 33.45 11.94 18.98
C ALA A 380 33.42 13.33 19.65
N SER A 381 34.32 14.23 19.26
CA SER A 381 34.40 15.60 19.79
C SER A 381 33.29 16.54 19.29
N SER A 382 32.54 16.17 18.25
CA SER A 382 31.43 16.99 17.73
C SER A 382 30.11 16.77 18.47
N VAL A 383 30.03 15.79 19.39
CA VAL A 383 28.81 15.46 20.14
C VAL A 383 28.63 16.44 21.31
N PRO A 384 27.51 17.18 21.41
CA PRO A 384 27.22 18.07 22.54
C PRO A 384 27.23 17.35 23.90
N SER A 385 27.72 18.03 24.94
CA SER A 385 27.86 17.47 26.30
C SER A 385 26.54 17.09 26.99
N THR A 386 25.41 17.62 26.51
CA THR A 386 24.06 17.15 26.88
C THR A 386 23.80 15.75 26.36
N LEU A 387 24.08 15.49 25.07
CA LEU A 387 23.90 14.19 24.43
C LEU A 387 24.90 13.15 24.94
N GLN A 388 26.13 13.55 25.29
CA GLN A 388 27.12 12.66 25.92
C GLN A 388 26.66 12.18 27.31
N ARG A 389 26.13 13.08 28.15
CA ARG A 389 25.56 12.73 29.46
C ARG A 389 24.38 11.77 29.31
N PHE A 390 23.41 12.13 28.47
CA PHE A 390 22.23 11.30 28.19
C PHE A 390 22.60 9.91 27.64
N ALA A 391 23.62 9.82 26.77
CA ALA A 391 24.13 8.54 26.28
C ALA A 391 24.77 7.70 27.38
N THR A 392 25.49 8.33 28.32
CA THR A 392 26.11 7.63 29.45
C THR A 392 25.05 7.09 30.42
N GLU A 393 24.02 7.89 30.71
CA GLU A 393 22.89 7.53 31.57
C GLU A 393 22.07 6.35 31.01
N HIS A 394 21.77 6.37 29.71
CA HIS A 394 20.99 5.34 29.02
C HIS A 394 21.82 4.26 28.31
N GLN A 395 23.12 4.16 28.60
CA GLN A 395 24.03 3.14 28.04
C GLN A 395 24.05 3.08 26.48
N LEU A 396 23.91 4.24 25.82
CA LEU A 396 23.86 4.37 24.37
C LEU A 396 25.25 4.59 23.76
N VAL A 397 25.52 3.94 22.63
CA VAL A 397 26.75 4.15 21.85
C VAL A 397 26.60 5.40 20.98
N THR A 398 27.56 6.33 21.06
CA THR A 398 27.61 7.55 20.24
C THR A 398 28.52 7.40 19.02
N VAL A 399 28.32 8.26 18.02
CA VAL A 399 29.25 8.49 16.90
C VAL A 399 30.71 8.66 17.38
N GLY A 400 31.66 8.07 16.66
CA GLY A 400 33.10 8.13 16.94
C GLY A 400 33.63 7.15 17.99
N ARG A 401 32.77 6.36 18.67
CA ARG A 401 33.17 5.33 19.64
C ARG A 401 33.67 4.04 18.98
N THR A 402 34.79 4.14 18.28
CA THR A 402 35.42 3.00 17.57
C THR A 402 35.91 1.88 18.50
N ASP A 403 35.86 2.09 19.82
CA ASP A 403 36.13 1.12 20.88
C ASP A 403 34.94 0.17 21.14
N VAL A 404 33.71 0.55 20.74
CA VAL A 404 32.47 -0.23 20.95
C VAL A 404 31.76 -0.60 19.63
N ILE A 405 32.13 0.04 18.52
CA ILE A 405 31.51 -0.16 17.20
C ILE A 405 32.24 -1.28 16.44
N ASP A 406 31.58 -2.42 16.26
CA ASP A 406 32.10 -3.65 15.66
C ASP A 406 32.01 -3.68 14.12
N TRP A 407 31.01 -3.01 13.55
CA TRP A 407 30.67 -3.09 12.13
C TRP A 407 31.52 -2.20 11.20
N CYS A 408 32.51 -1.46 11.71
CA CYS A 408 33.28 -0.50 10.92
C CYS A 408 33.99 -1.10 9.69
N ASN A 409 34.46 -2.34 9.80
CA ASN A 409 35.14 -3.06 8.71
C ASN A 409 34.18 -3.76 7.72
N VAL A 410 32.86 -3.72 7.96
CA VAL A 410 31.88 -4.37 7.09
C VAL A 410 31.71 -3.59 5.78
N THR A 411 31.58 -4.32 4.67
CA THR A 411 31.28 -3.75 3.35
C THR A 411 30.01 -4.39 2.79
N SER A 412 29.12 -3.56 2.23
CA SER A 412 27.88 -3.99 1.59
C SER A 412 27.41 -2.89 0.64
N SER A 413 26.82 -3.30 -0.49
CA SER A 413 26.39 -2.39 -1.56
C SER A 413 24.86 -2.23 -1.66
N ILE A 414 24.10 -3.13 -1.04
CA ILE A 414 22.63 -3.17 -1.12
C ILE A 414 22.00 -2.66 0.17
N PHE A 415 22.47 -3.16 1.32
CA PHE A 415 22.12 -2.66 2.65
C PHE A 415 23.27 -1.82 3.24
N PRO A 416 22.99 -0.89 4.16
CA PRO A 416 24.07 -0.24 4.92
C PRO A 416 24.90 -1.29 5.68
N PRO A 417 26.24 -1.14 5.76
CA PRO A 417 27.11 -2.14 6.37
C PRO A 417 26.82 -2.38 7.86
N PHE A 418 26.31 -1.36 8.56
CA PHE A 418 25.88 -1.43 9.96
C PHE A 418 24.54 -2.14 10.19
N TYR A 419 23.67 -2.25 9.18
CA TYR A 419 22.25 -2.52 9.42
C TYR A 419 22.00 -3.90 10.03
N ALA A 420 22.71 -4.93 9.56
CA ALA A 420 22.59 -6.29 10.12
C ALA A 420 23.09 -6.35 11.57
N SER A 421 24.27 -5.79 11.86
CA SER A 421 24.84 -5.77 13.22
C SER A 421 23.92 -5.03 14.20
N ILE A 422 23.39 -3.86 13.82
CA ILE A 422 22.52 -3.04 14.68
C ILE A 422 21.16 -3.71 14.90
N GLN A 423 20.57 -4.35 13.89
CA GLN A 423 19.33 -5.12 14.05
C GLN A 423 19.51 -6.36 14.94
N SER A 424 20.68 -7.02 14.89
CA SER A 424 21.03 -8.11 15.82
C SER A 424 21.28 -7.60 17.25
N LYS A 425 22.07 -6.54 17.40
CA LYS A 425 22.53 -5.96 18.67
C LYS A 425 21.39 -5.40 19.53
N TYR A 426 20.45 -4.67 18.92
CA TYR A 426 19.40 -3.95 19.64
C TYR A 426 17.99 -4.58 19.53
N TRP A 427 17.73 -5.42 18.52
CA TRP A 427 16.42 -6.05 18.30
C TRP A 427 16.47 -7.59 18.19
N HIS A 428 17.64 -8.22 18.32
CA HIS A 428 17.88 -9.67 18.22
C HIS A 428 17.44 -10.31 16.89
N VAL A 429 17.31 -9.50 15.84
CA VAL A 429 16.94 -9.94 14.48
C VAL A 429 18.01 -10.88 13.92
N SER A 430 17.64 -12.15 13.81
CA SER A 430 18.53 -13.25 13.44
C SER A 430 17.68 -14.46 12.99
N LEU A 431 18.27 -15.37 12.21
CA LEU A 431 17.53 -16.53 11.68
C LEU A 431 16.98 -17.39 12.85
N PHE A 432 15.66 -17.51 12.94
CA PHE A 432 14.89 -18.10 14.05
C PHE A 432 15.04 -17.44 15.44
N GLY A 433 15.82 -16.37 15.64
CA GLY A 433 16.09 -15.82 16.99
C GLY A 433 14.88 -15.33 17.78
N TYR A 434 13.78 -15.04 17.07
CA TYR A 434 12.49 -14.63 17.65
C TYR A 434 11.63 -15.79 18.21
N TRP A 435 11.98 -17.05 17.92
CA TRP A 435 11.22 -18.23 18.36
C TRP A 435 11.48 -18.56 19.84
N GLN A 436 10.73 -17.88 20.71
CA GLN A 436 10.82 -18.05 22.16
C GLN A 436 9.42 -18.25 22.74
N LEU A 437 9.27 -19.15 23.73
CA LEU A 437 7.97 -19.41 24.37
C LEU A 437 7.36 -18.12 24.99
N ARG A 438 8.21 -17.21 25.48
CA ARG A 438 7.80 -15.88 26.00
C ARG A 438 7.18 -14.97 24.93
N LYS A 439 7.41 -15.23 23.65
CA LYS A 439 6.90 -14.46 22.50
C LYS A 439 5.66 -15.06 21.84
N ILE A 440 5.08 -16.14 22.39
CA ILE A 440 3.81 -16.71 21.89
C ILE A 440 2.68 -15.66 21.75
N PRO A 441 2.44 -14.74 22.71
CA PRO A 441 1.43 -13.69 22.56
C PRO A 441 1.65 -12.82 21.31
N CYS A 442 2.90 -12.51 20.99
CA CYS A 442 3.28 -11.72 19.81
C CYS A 442 2.97 -12.45 18.49
N PHE A 443 3.18 -13.77 18.44
CA PHE A 443 2.75 -14.59 17.30
C PHE A 443 1.22 -14.66 17.18
N LEU A 444 0.48 -14.72 18.30
CA LEU A 444 -0.99 -14.68 18.30
C LEU A 444 -1.54 -13.35 17.77
N MET A 445 -0.92 -12.22 18.14
CA MET A 445 -1.28 -10.89 17.58
C MET A 445 -0.96 -10.78 16.07
N ALA A 446 0.06 -11.47 15.58
CA ALA A 446 0.39 -11.54 14.15
C ALA A 446 -0.47 -12.55 13.36
N ALA A 447 -1.13 -13.51 14.03
CA ALA A 447 -1.83 -14.61 13.39
C ALA A 447 -2.92 -14.19 12.38
N PRO A 448 -3.74 -13.14 12.60
CA PRO A 448 -4.71 -12.67 11.60
C PRO A 448 -4.04 -12.15 10.31
N ALA A 449 -2.86 -11.52 10.41
CA ALA A 449 -2.09 -11.08 9.25
C ALA A 449 -1.50 -12.27 8.49
N PHE A 450 -0.98 -13.29 9.19
CA PHE A 450 -0.57 -14.55 8.57
C PHE A 450 -1.72 -15.27 7.86
N TYR A 451 -2.88 -15.38 8.51
CA TYR A 451 -4.08 -15.98 7.92
C TYR A 451 -4.52 -15.26 6.64
N LEU A 452 -4.51 -13.92 6.64
CA LEU A 452 -4.85 -13.12 5.46
C LEU A 452 -3.89 -13.38 4.27
N VAL A 453 -2.60 -13.54 4.53
CA VAL A 453 -1.61 -13.91 3.50
C VAL A 453 -1.87 -15.32 2.96
N VAL A 454 -2.11 -16.30 3.81
CA VAL A 454 -2.44 -17.69 3.40
C VAL A 454 -3.75 -17.73 2.60
N PHE A 455 -4.77 -16.98 3.02
CA PHE A 455 -6.07 -16.89 2.36
C PHE A 455 -5.97 -16.27 0.96
N GLY A 456 -5.31 -15.12 0.81
CA GLY A 456 -5.09 -14.48 -0.48
C GLY A 456 -4.16 -15.26 -1.41
N ALA A 457 -3.14 -15.94 -0.86
CA ALA A 457 -2.31 -16.88 -1.61
C ALA A 457 -3.12 -18.07 -2.15
N ARG A 458 -4.01 -18.66 -1.33
CA ARG A 458 -4.91 -19.74 -1.74
C ARG A 458 -5.87 -19.30 -2.85
N GLN A 459 -6.48 -18.11 -2.76
CA GLN A 459 -7.31 -17.56 -3.83
C GLN A 459 -6.54 -17.40 -5.15
N THR A 460 -5.31 -16.88 -5.07
CA THR A 460 -4.45 -16.66 -6.26
C THR A 460 -4.05 -18.00 -6.88
N TRP A 461 -3.67 -18.99 -6.06
CA TRP A 461 -3.34 -20.35 -6.49
C TRP A 461 -4.52 -21.06 -7.17
N GLN A 462 -5.75 -20.88 -6.66
CA GLN A 462 -6.96 -21.40 -7.30
C GLN A 462 -7.20 -20.78 -8.68
N ARG A 463 -7.00 -19.46 -8.85
CA ARG A 463 -7.08 -18.79 -10.17
C ARG A 463 -6.02 -19.32 -11.15
N VAL A 464 -4.79 -19.53 -10.69
CA VAL A 464 -3.70 -20.13 -11.48
C VAL A 464 -4.07 -21.54 -11.95
N LYS A 465 -4.59 -22.40 -11.06
CA LYS A 465 -5.04 -23.75 -11.43
C LYS A 465 -6.18 -23.73 -12.45
N ALA A 466 -7.19 -22.88 -12.24
CA ALA A 466 -8.34 -22.78 -13.15
C ALA A 466 -7.94 -22.37 -14.57
N LYS A 467 -6.97 -21.46 -14.72
CA LYS A 467 -6.46 -21.00 -16.03
C LYS A 467 -5.39 -21.92 -16.64
N LYS A 468 -5.05 -23.05 -16.02
CA LYS A 468 -4.05 -24.07 -16.42
C LYS A 468 -2.60 -23.58 -16.61
N SER A 469 -2.35 -22.28 -16.74
CA SER A 469 -1.04 -21.66 -16.86
C SER A 469 -1.00 -20.27 -16.24
N ILE A 470 0.06 -19.97 -15.49
CA ILE A 470 0.33 -18.62 -14.96
C ILE A 470 0.40 -17.62 -16.13
N LEU A 471 1.02 -17.99 -17.25
CA LEU A 471 1.24 -17.08 -18.37
C LEU A 471 -0.07 -16.67 -19.09
N HIS A 472 -1.10 -17.52 -19.03
CA HIS A 472 -2.45 -17.15 -19.48
C HIS A 472 -3.17 -16.24 -18.49
N LEU A 473 -3.06 -16.48 -17.18
CA LEU A 473 -3.59 -15.56 -16.16
C LEU A 473 -2.98 -14.15 -16.30
N LEU A 474 -1.67 -14.08 -16.54
CA LEU A 474 -0.93 -12.83 -16.81
C LEU A 474 -1.26 -12.19 -18.17
N ALA A 475 -1.89 -12.92 -19.10
CA ALA A 475 -2.31 -12.37 -20.40
C ALA A 475 -3.65 -11.62 -20.32
N GLU A 476 -4.56 -12.04 -19.42
CA GLU A 476 -5.90 -11.44 -19.23
C GLU A 476 -5.88 -10.13 -18.41
N GLY A 477 -4.85 -9.98 -17.56
CA GLY A 477 -4.64 -8.81 -16.70
C GLY A 477 -5.61 -8.71 -15.51
N GLY A 478 -5.35 -7.75 -14.62
CA GLY A 478 -5.95 -7.74 -13.27
C GLY A 478 -5.08 -8.56 -12.30
N ASP A 479 -3.78 -8.30 -12.33
CA ASP A 479 -2.76 -9.16 -11.76
C ASP A 479 -2.66 -9.00 -10.24
N HIS A 480 -3.32 -9.88 -9.48
CA HIS A 480 -3.15 -9.98 -8.01
C HIS A 480 -1.81 -10.64 -7.61
N VAL A 481 -1.16 -11.33 -8.57
CA VAL A 481 0.07 -12.11 -8.40
C VAL A 481 1.23 -11.32 -7.76
N PRO A 482 1.65 -10.14 -8.23
CA PRO A 482 2.80 -9.42 -7.67
C PRO A 482 2.59 -9.04 -6.20
N TYR A 483 1.38 -8.57 -5.85
CA TYR A 483 1.04 -8.20 -4.47
C TYR A 483 1.00 -9.44 -3.56
N THR A 484 0.54 -10.58 -4.09
CA THR A 484 0.54 -11.87 -3.38
C THR A 484 1.96 -12.36 -3.12
N LEU A 485 2.85 -12.32 -4.12
CA LEU A 485 4.26 -12.70 -3.96
C LEU A 485 4.98 -11.79 -2.95
N HIS A 486 4.74 -10.48 -3.01
CA HIS A 486 5.30 -9.52 -2.05
C HIS A 486 4.78 -9.77 -0.61
N ALA A 487 3.49 -10.06 -0.44
CA ALA A 487 2.90 -10.38 0.86
C ALA A 487 3.43 -11.71 1.43
N MET A 488 3.56 -12.74 0.58
CA MET A 488 4.18 -14.01 0.96
C MET A 488 5.64 -13.85 1.38
N PHE A 489 6.44 -13.08 0.64
CA PHE A 489 7.84 -12.82 0.99
C PHE A 489 7.97 -12.13 2.37
N MET A 490 7.14 -11.11 2.64
CA MET A 490 7.11 -10.46 3.94
C MET A 490 6.71 -11.42 5.07
N ALA A 491 5.68 -12.24 4.87
CA ALA A 491 5.23 -13.23 5.87
C ALA A 491 6.31 -14.29 6.15
N LEU A 492 7.01 -14.80 5.13
CA LEU A 492 8.13 -15.72 5.34
C LEU A 492 9.27 -15.04 6.11
N GLY A 493 9.57 -13.76 5.83
CA GLY A 493 10.53 -12.97 6.61
C GLY A 493 10.13 -12.81 8.08
N ALA A 494 8.84 -12.65 8.38
CA ALA A 494 8.31 -12.56 9.75
C ALA A 494 8.27 -13.91 10.49
N LEU A 495 8.30 -15.03 9.77
CA LEU A 495 8.45 -16.36 10.37
C LEU A 495 9.92 -16.71 10.63
N PHE A 496 10.85 -16.26 9.79
CA PHE A 496 12.23 -16.78 9.81
C PHE A 496 13.30 -15.78 10.24
N VAL A 497 13.10 -14.48 10.10
CA VAL A 497 14.20 -13.48 10.20
C VAL A 497 13.91 -12.35 11.19
N TYR A 498 12.72 -11.73 11.13
CA TYR A 498 12.39 -10.54 11.92
C TYR A 498 11.16 -10.73 12.81
N ASN A 499 11.01 -9.84 13.79
CA ASN A 499 10.03 -9.95 14.87
C ASN A 499 8.58 -10.02 14.33
N ALA A 500 7.91 -11.14 14.59
CA ALA A 500 6.62 -11.48 13.97
C ALA A 500 5.50 -10.46 14.28
N GLU A 501 5.55 -9.83 15.47
CA GLU A 501 4.62 -8.75 15.90
C GLU A 501 4.53 -7.61 14.87
N VAL A 502 5.66 -7.27 14.25
CA VAL A 502 5.79 -6.17 13.29
C VAL A 502 5.16 -6.50 11.92
N LEU A 503 4.82 -7.78 11.64
CA LEU A 503 4.20 -8.18 10.36
C LEU A 503 2.90 -7.42 10.09
N THR A 504 2.03 -7.25 11.08
CA THR A 504 0.76 -6.54 10.89
C THR A 504 0.99 -5.09 10.46
N ARG A 505 1.97 -4.42 11.09
CA ARG A 505 2.39 -3.04 10.75
C ARG A 505 3.01 -2.94 9.36
N MET A 506 3.89 -3.87 8.99
CA MET A 506 4.51 -3.91 7.66
C MET A 506 3.52 -4.27 6.55
N LEU A 507 2.71 -5.30 6.73
CA LEU A 507 1.83 -5.85 5.69
C LEU A 507 0.81 -4.81 5.19
N PHE A 508 0.18 -4.06 6.10
CA PHE A 508 -0.83 -3.05 5.77
C PHE A 508 -0.23 -1.72 5.24
N SER A 509 1.09 -1.50 5.36
CA SER A 509 1.79 -0.32 4.84
C SER A 509 2.66 -0.58 3.59
N SER A 510 3.02 -1.83 3.30
CA SER A 510 3.95 -2.20 2.21
C SER A 510 3.28 -2.77 0.95
N SER A 511 1.97 -3.05 0.98
CA SER A 511 1.30 -3.69 -0.15
C SER A 511 -0.19 -3.33 -0.22
N PRO A 512 -0.76 -3.19 -1.43
CA PRO A 512 -2.21 -3.15 -1.59
C PRO A 512 -2.87 -4.53 -1.36
N PHE A 513 -2.09 -5.61 -1.21
CA PHE A 513 -2.57 -6.99 -1.04
C PHE A 513 -3.66 -7.17 0.02
N PRO A 514 -3.53 -6.67 1.27
CA PRO A 514 -4.54 -6.90 2.31
C PRO A 514 -5.91 -6.36 1.88
N TYR A 515 -5.90 -5.16 1.33
CA TYR A 515 -7.09 -4.49 0.81
C TYR A 515 -7.64 -5.26 -0.40
N LEU A 516 -6.81 -5.62 -1.40
CA LEU A 516 -7.24 -6.39 -2.58
C LEU A 516 -7.89 -7.76 -2.25
N VAL A 517 -7.50 -8.40 -1.14
CA VAL A 517 -8.07 -9.68 -0.70
C VAL A 517 -9.35 -9.47 0.10
N LEU A 518 -9.34 -8.53 1.05
CA LEU A 518 -10.49 -8.24 1.92
C LEU A 518 -11.65 -7.58 1.14
N THR A 519 -11.37 -6.63 0.25
CA THR A 519 -12.44 -5.93 -0.51
C THR A 519 -13.20 -6.86 -1.41
N ARG A 520 -12.50 -7.80 -2.04
CA ARG A 520 -13.11 -8.87 -2.82
C ARG A 520 -14.00 -9.75 -1.94
N TRP A 521 -13.45 -10.31 -0.85
CA TRP A 521 -14.20 -11.17 0.06
C TRP A 521 -15.48 -10.50 0.59
N ILE A 522 -15.38 -9.23 1.01
CA ILE A 522 -16.55 -8.48 1.49
C ILE A 522 -17.52 -8.16 0.35
N SER A 523 -17.03 -7.76 -0.83
CA SER A 523 -17.87 -7.46 -2.00
C SER A 523 -18.68 -8.68 -2.45
N ASP A 524 -18.05 -9.86 -2.45
CA ASP A 524 -18.65 -11.13 -2.85
C ASP A 524 -19.74 -11.57 -1.83
N ILE A 525 -19.59 -11.25 -0.54
CA ILE A 525 -20.59 -11.51 0.54
C ILE A 525 -21.74 -10.48 0.58
N THR A 526 -21.50 -9.26 0.10
CA THR A 526 -22.45 -8.13 0.23
C THR A 526 -23.01 -7.63 -1.11
N PRO A 527 -23.37 -8.49 -2.09
CA PRO A 527 -23.64 -8.05 -3.47
C PRO A 527 -24.72 -6.96 -3.54
N GLN A 528 -25.82 -7.13 -2.78
CA GLN A 528 -26.98 -6.24 -2.75
C GLN A 528 -26.74 -4.86 -2.11
N VAL A 529 -25.65 -4.66 -1.36
CA VAL A 529 -25.37 -3.35 -0.73
C VAL A 529 -24.87 -2.36 -1.77
N ARG A 530 -25.54 -1.21 -1.88
CA ARG A 530 -25.21 -0.06 -2.73
C ARG A 530 -24.50 1.03 -1.93
N LEU A 531 -23.94 2.03 -2.60
CA LEU A 531 -23.37 3.21 -1.93
C LEU A 531 -24.45 4.11 -1.31
N SER A 532 -25.66 4.15 -1.88
CA SER A 532 -26.84 4.83 -1.33
C SER A 532 -27.07 4.49 0.15
N ASP A 533 -26.90 3.22 0.48
CA ASP A 533 -27.22 2.62 1.78
C ASP A 533 -26.22 3.04 2.87
N LEU A 534 -25.15 3.76 2.49
CA LEU A 534 -24.02 4.15 3.33
C LEU A 534 -23.98 5.66 3.63
N PHE A 535 -24.89 6.45 3.06
CA PHE A 535 -24.97 7.90 3.32
C PHE A 535 -25.67 8.27 4.64
N VAL A 536 -26.27 7.30 5.35
CA VAL A 536 -26.85 7.50 6.68
C VAL A 536 -25.75 7.32 7.75
N PRO A 537 -25.57 8.25 8.70
CA PRO A 537 -24.28 8.43 9.37
C PRO A 537 -23.96 7.37 10.42
N GLN A 538 -22.96 6.54 10.13
CA GLN A 538 -22.13 5.83 11.09
C GLN A 538 -20.65 5.94 10.66
N PRO A 539 -19.67 5.85 11.58
CA PRO A 539 -18.30 5.58 11.18
C PRO A 539 -18.21 4.18 10.57
N LEU A 540 -17.67 4.05 9.35
CA LEU A 540 -17.50 2.77 8.65
C LEU A 540 -18.82 1.97 8.46
N PRO A 541 -19.90 2.58 7.92
CA PRO A 541 -21.25 2.00 7.93
C PRO A 541 -21.33 0.64 7.22
N PHE A 542 -20.51 0.46 6.20
CA PHE A 542 -20.39 -0.77 5.43
C PHE A 542 -19.88 -1.96 6.26
N LEU A 543 -19.00 -1.70 7.23
CA LEU A 543 -18.54 -2.74 8.16
C LEU A 543 -19.66 -3.15 9.13
N THR A 544 -20.51 -2.22 9.59
CA THR A 544 -21.68 -2.55 10.43
C THR A 544 -22.62 -3.52 9.73
N TYR A 545 -22.82 -3.36 8.42
CA TYR A 545 -23.64 -4.29 7.63
C TYR A 545 -22.95 -5.66 7.44
N PHE A 546 -21.68 -5.65 7.03
CA PHE A 546 -20.90 -6.87 6.81
C PHE A 546 -20.80 -7.75 8.07
N CYS A 547 -20.51 -7.12 9.21
CA CYS A 547 -20.39 -7.73 10.53
C CYS A 547 -21.63 -8.58 10.93
N ARG A 548 -22.82 -8.26 10.40
CA ARG A 548 -24.08 -8.99 10.68
C ARG A 548 -24.29 -10.24 9.83
N ARG A 549 -23.37 -10.57 8.90
CA ARG A 549 -23.55 -11.71 7.97
C ARG A 549 -23.10 -13.06 8.53
N GLY A 550 -22.21 -13.09 9.52
CA GLY A 550 -21.72 -14.33 10.11
C GLY A 550 -20.56 -14.12 11.07
N LEU A 551 -20.08 -15.22 11.66
CA LEU A 551 -18.99 -15.21 12.64
C LEU A 551 -17.63 -14.78 12.05
N PRO A 552 -17.17 -15.27 10.88
CA PRO A 552 -15.93 -14.78 10.25
C PRO A 552 -15.96 -13.27 9.97
N GLU A 553 -17.11 -12.75 9.57
CA GLU A 553 -17.32 -11.36 9.21
C GLU A 553 -17.32 -10.45 10.45
N PHE A 554 -17.97 -10.90 11.53
CA PHE A 554 -17.89 -10.30 12.86
C PHE A 554 -16.45 -10.30 13.40
N LEU A 555 -15.70 -11.40 13.25
CA LEU A 555 -14.33 -11.52 13.74
C LEU A 555 -13.36 -10.58 12.98
N LEU A 556 -13.53 -10.37 11.67
CA LEU A 556 -12.76 -9.34 10.96
C LEU A 556 -13.09 -7.94 11.50
N TYR A 557 -14.37 -7.63 11.69
CA TYR A 557 -14.80 -6.33 12.23
C TYR A 557 -14.20 -6.08 13.62
N LEU A 558 -14.30 -7.07 14.51
CA LEU A 558 -13.72 -7.01 15.86
C LEU A 558 -12.21 -6.80 15.81
N TYR A 559 -11.48 -7.53 14.95
CA TYR A 559 -10.03 -7.36 14.77
C TYR A 559 -9.68 -5.93 14.32
N LEU A 560 -10.37 -5.38 13.32
CA LEU A 560 -10.15 -3.99 12.87
C LEU A 560 -10.45 -2.98 13.98
N MET A 561 -11.57 -3.13 14.70
CA MET A 561 -11.98 -2.16 15.73
C MET A 561 -11.14 -2.24 17.01
N VAL A 562 -10.70 -3.43 17.43
CA VAL A 562 -9.78 -3.60 18.56
C VAL A 562 -8.46 -2.89 18.25
N TYR A 563 -7.86 -3.11 17.08
CA TYR A 563 -6.61 -2.43 16.74
C TYR A 563 -6.79 -0.92 16.55
N LEU A 564 -7.91 -0.47 15.98
CA LEU A 564 -8.21 0.96 15.84
C LEU A 564 -8.38 1.67 17.19
N VAL A 565 -9.12 1.08 18.13
CA VAL A 565 -9.45 1.70 19.42
C VAL A 565 -8.42 1.36 20.49
N PHE A 566 -8.34 0.08 20.88
CA PHE A 566 -7.43 -0.39 21.93
C PHE A 566 -5.97 -0.20 21.52
N GLY A 567 -5.60 -0.44 20.26
CA GLY A 567 -4.24 -0.20 19.78
C GLY A 567 -3.81 1.28 19.84
N THR A 568 -4.68 2.20 19.42
CA THR A 568 -4.44 3.66 19.56
C THR A 568 -4.30 4.07 21.03
N THR A 569 -5.18 3.56 21.90
CA THR A 569 -5.15 3.81 23.35
C THR A 569 -3.84 3.31 23.97
N MET A 570 -3.47 2.04 23.74
CA MET A 570 -2.25 1.43 24.27
C MET A 570 -0.99 2.17 23.79
N HIS A 571 -0.92 2.54 22.50
CA HIS A 571 0.20 3.31 21.94
C HIS A 571 0.41 4.63 22.68
N ALA A 572 -0.66 5.41 22.86
CA ALA A 572 -0.62 6.71 23.53
C ALA A 572 -0.17 6.60 25.00
N MET A 573 -0.51 5.48 25.65
CA MET A 573 -0.25 5.16 27.06
C MET A 573 1.13 4.55 27.35
N TRP A 574 2.01 4.42 26.34
CA TRP A 574 3.28 3.66 26.42
C TRP A 574 3.11 2.16 26.73
N LEU A 575 1.97 1.55 26.36
CA LEU A 575 1.74 0.11 26.53
C LEU A 575 1.98 -0.65 25.21
N PRO A 576 2.69 -1.79 25.21
CA PRO A 576 2.96 -2.56 24.00
C PRO A 576 1.72 -3.33 23.52
N PHE A 577 1.48 -3.33 22.20
CA PHE A 577 0.31 -3.99 21.58
C PHE A 577 0.57 -4.50 20.14
N THR A 578 1.70 -4.16 19.51
CA THR A 578 2.19 -4.61 18.18
C THR A 578 3.69 -4.36 18.05
#